data_AF-A0A965LMZ2-F1
#
_entry.id   AF-A0A965LMZ2-F1
#
_cell.length_a   1.000
_cell.length_b   1.000
_cell.length_c   1.000
_cell.angle_alpha   90.00
_cell.angle_beta   90.00
_cell.angle_gamma   90.00
#
_symmetry.space_group_name_H-M   'P 1'
#
loop_
_entity.id
_entity.type
_entity.pdbx_description
1 polymer ?
#
loop_
_entity_poly.entity_id
_entity_poly.type
_entity_poly.pdbx_seq_one_letter_code
_entity_poly.pdbx_strand_id
1 'polypeptide(L)'
;YITSSIIMQVLTVVIPKLEEWQQEGATGQRKITQWTRYVAIGIATLQGAGLTFIFGQGRGSAFFSASRKAPDVVLLDPFMPRALIVIPSLVAGTALLMWLGELISQRGIGNGMSMVIFASVVSGLPYNYYSLLQTRKTLVFIILVALSIGIIIAVVRVELGQRRIPVQFAKRVVGRKMYGGQNTYIPLKVNQSGVVPIIFASSVLLLPVLMSNMLGSGEGWRGSIARFVDQYLINSQNLLYVTVFGLLIIAFAYFYNSIAFDPIRQADQLRKQGGFVPGIRPGQQTEAFLGKTVNRITLPGATFVAVIAILPYIVLWVGKVSSFPFAGTTVLIAVGVALELMRQIDSQLMQRNYEGFLKQ
;
A
#
# COMPACT_ATOMS: atom_id res chain seq x y z
N TYR A 1 4.65 9.61 -4.52
CA TYR A 1 5.73 8.75 -3.96
C TYR A 1 5.39 7.26 -4.00
N ILE A 2 4.29 6.80 -3.38
CA ILE A 2 3.95 5.36 -3.30
C ILE A 2 4.02 4.68 -4.68
N THR A 3 3.32 5.22 -5.67
CA THR A 3 3.34 4.72 -7.06
C THR A 3 4.76 4.66 -7.63
N SER A 4 5.57 5.71 -7.43
CA SER A 4 6.96 5.75 -7.89
C SER A 4 7.82 4.68 -7.22
N SER A 5 7.73 4.54 -5.89
CA SER A 5 8.50 3.54 -5.13
C SER A 5 8.19 2.13 -5.62
N ILE A 6 6.93 1.84 -5.91
CA ILE A 6 6.57 0.51 -6.38
C ILE A 6 6.92 0.30 -7.84
N ILE A 7 6.77 1.32 -8.71
CA ILE A 7 7.31 1.26 -10.08
C ILE A 7 8.80 0.91 -10.03
N MET A 8 9.58 1.55 -9.17
CA MET A 8 11.00 1.25 -9.01
C MET A 8 11.25 -0.16 -8.46
N GLN A 9 10.43 -0.66 -7.51
CA GLN A 9 10.51 -2.05 -7.05
C GLN A 9 10.28 -3.05 -8.18
N VAL A 10 9.26 -2.83 -9.01
CA VAL A 10 8.94 -3.70 -10.16
C VAL A 10 10.05 -3.63 -11.20
N LEU A 11 10.50 -2.42 -11.55
CA LEU A 11 11.58 -2.21 -12.52
C LEU A 11 12.90 -2.83 -12.06
N THR A 12 13.13 -2.94 -10.75
CA THR A 12 14.35 -3.56 -10.20
C THR A 12 14.45 -5.05 -10.56
N VAL A 13 13.31 -5.75 -10.69
CA VAL A 13 13.29 -7.17 -11.07
C VAL A 13 13.37 -7.35 -12.60
N VAL A 14 12.86 -6.37 -13.35
CA VAL A 14 12.81 -6.45 -14.82
C VAL A 14 14.10 -5.94 -15.48
N ILE A 15 14.75 -4.94 -14.88
CA ILE A 15 15.95 -4.29 -15.43
C ILE A 15 17.20 -4.79 -14.67
N PRO A 16 18.09 -5.57 -15.31
CA PRO A 16 19.27 -6.17 -14.65
C PRO A 16 20.18 -5.14 -13.97
N LYS A 17 20.33 -3.96 -14.57
CA LYS A 17 21.15 -2.87 -14.01
C LYS A 17 20.61 -2.32 -12.68
N LEU A 18 19.29 -2.32 -12.49
CA LEU A 18 18.70 -1.95 -11.22
C LEU A 18 18.87 -3.07 -10.19
N GLU A 19 18.82 -4.34 -10.63
CA GLU A 19 19.13 -5.48 -9.78
C GLU A 19 20.59 -5.45 -9.30
N GLU A 20 21.55 -5.11 -10.16
CA GLU A 20 22.96 -4.90 -9.79
C GLU A 20 23.11 -3.84 -8.70
N TRP A 21 22.42 -2.69 -8.83
CA TRP A 21 22.41 -1.68 -7.76
C TRP A 21 21.77 -2.21 -6.47
N GLN A 22 20.77 -3.08 -6.56
CA GLN A 22 20.24 -3.73 -5.36
C GLN A 22 21.28 -4.63 -4.68
N GLN A 23 22.15 -5.28 -5.47
CA GLN A 23 23.24 -6.14 -4.98
C GLN A 23 24.45 -5.35 -4.44
N GLU A 24 24.68 -4.10 -4.92
CA GLU A 24 25.71 -3.18 -4.39
C GLU A 24 25.46 -2.74 -2.92
N GLY A 25 24.32 -3.11 -2.33
CA GLY A 25 24.00 -2.82 -0.93
C GLY A 25 23.58 -1.36 -0.69
N ALA A 26 24.18 -0.71 0.32
CA ALA A 26 23.74 0.62 0.78
C ALA A 26 23.95 1.73 -0.27
N THR A 27 25.00 1.65 -1.07
CA THR A 27 25.30 2.63 -2.12
C THR A 27 24.29 2.56 -3.26
N GLY A 28 23.94 1.35 -3.70
CA GLY A 28 22.96 1.16 -4.76
C GLY A 28 21.51 1.41 -4.30
N GLN A 29 21.16 1.11 -3.03
CA GLN A 29 19.88 1.56 -2.47
C GLN A 29 19.72 3.08 -2.50
N ARG A 30 20.79 3.85 -2.22
CA ARG A 30 20.75 5.33 -2.35
C ARG A 30 20.46 5.76 -3.79
N LYS A 31 21.06 5.10 -4.79
CA LYS A 31 20.77 5.36 -6.22
C LYS A 31 19.31 5.07 -6.55
N ILE A 32 18.77 3.93 -6.13
CA ILE A 32 17.37 3.55 -6.35
C ILE A 32 16.42 4.58 -5.71
N THR A 33 16.71 5.03 -4.49
CA THR A 33 15.92 6.08 -3.82
C THR A 33 15.99 7.40 -4.58
N GLN A 34 17.16 7.78 -5.10
CA GLN A 34 17.28 8.99 -5.91
C GLN A 34 16.44 8.93 -7.20
N TRP A 35 16.48 7.81 -7.92
CA TRP A 35 15.61 7.60 -9.08
C TRP A 35 14.13 7.58 -8.72
N THR A 36 13.77 6.95 -7.59
CA THR A 36 12.42 6.98 -7.04
C THR A 36 11.94 8.41 -6.81
N ARG A 37 12.80 9.33 -6.36
CA ARG A 37 12.45 10.75 -6.22
C ARG A 37 12.15 11.41 -7.56
N TYR A 38 13.01 11.21 -8.57
CA TYR A 38 12.79 11.82 -9.89
C TYR A 38 11.49 11.36 -10.52
N VAL A 39 11.21 10.04 -10.47
CA VAL A 39 9.95 9.49 -10.97
C VAL A 39 8.77 9.99 -10.13
N ALA A 40 8.93 10.15 -8.81
CA ALA A 40 7.87 10.66 -7.94
C ALA A 40 7.52 12.12 -8.27
N ILE A 41 8.50 12.97 -8.54
CA ILE A 41 8.29 14.36 -8.95
C ILE A 41 7.61 14.40 -10.33
N GLY A 42 8.06 13.58 -11.30
CA GLY A 42 7.41 13.50 -12.61
C GLY A 42 5.94 13.10 -12.52
N ILE A 43 5.61 12.08 -11.72
CA ILE A 43 4.23 11.65 -11.47
C ILE A 43 3.45 12.75 -10.73
N ALA A 44 4.05 13.42 -9.75
CA ALA A 44 3.39 14.51 -9.02
C ALA A 44 3.07 15.69 -9.93
N THR A 45 3.94 16.02 -10.88
CA THR A 45 3.68 17.06 -11.89
C THR A 45 2.53 16.67 -12.80
N LEU A 46 2.50 15.41 -13.29
CA LEU A 46 1.41 14.90 -14.13
C LEU A 46 0.07 14.88 -13.37
N GLN A 47 0.05 14.38 -12.13
CA GLN A 47 -1.14 14.36 -11.29
C GLN A 47 -1.59 15.78 -10.91
N GLY A 48 -0.66 16.66 -10.55
CA GLY A 48 -0.93 18.06 -10.22
C GLY A 48 -1.52 18.83 -11.40
N ALA A 49 -0.99 18.61 -12.61
CA ALA A 49 -1.56 19.16 -13.85
C ALA A 49 -2.97 18.63 -14.13
N GLY A 50 -3.18 17.31 -14.02
CA GLY A 50 -4.48 16.68 -14.18
C GLY A 50 -5.52 17.22 -13.19
N LEU A 51 -5.17 17.31 -11.91
CA LEU A 51 -6.03 17.87 -10.87
C LEU A 51 -6.36 19.34 -11.14
N THR A 52 -5.37 20.15 -11.48
CA THR A 52 -5.55 21.58 -11.77
C THR A 52 -6.50 21.79 -12.94
N PHE A 53 -6.38 20.97 -13.99
CA PHE A 53 -7.26 21.01 -15.16
C PHE A 53 -8.70 20.59 -14.82
N ILE A 54 -8.87 19.49 -14.08
CA ILE A 54 -10.19 18.97 -13.67
C ILE A 54 -10.92 19.98 -12.77
N PHE A 55 -10.23 20.51 -11.76
CA PHE A 55 -10.81 21.49 -10.85
C PHE A 55 -11.12 22.81 -11.55
N GLY A 56 -10.26 23.21 -12.49
CA GLY A 56 -10.42 24.46 -13.21
C GLY A 56 -11.54 24.47 -14.25
N GLN A 57 -12.00 23.31 -14.72
CA GLN A 57 -13.19 23.16 -15.55
C GLN A 57 -14.50 23.10 -14.74
N GLY A 58 -14.46 23.28 -13.42
CA GLY A 58 -15.64 23.15 -12.55
C GLY A 58 -16.11 21.70 -12.34
N ARG A 59 -15.34 20.71 -12.82
CA ARG A 59 -15.61 19.26 -12.70
C ARG A 59 -14.93 18.63 -11.48
N GLY A 60 -14.89 19.35 -10.37
CA GLY A 60 -14.26 18.90 -9.11
C GLY A 60 -14.95 17.70 -8.44
N SER A 61 -16.08 17.22 -8.97
CA SER A 61 -16.78 16.03 -8.49
C SER A 61 -16.05 14.71 -8.80
N ALA A 62 -15.10 14.71 -9.75
CA ALA A 62 -14.41 13.51 -10.21
C ALA A 62 -13.38 12.93 -9.21
N PHE A 63 -12.97 13.67 -8.18
CA PHE A 63 -12.01 13.22 -7.16
C PHE A 63 -12.65 13.21 -5.76
N PHE A 64 -12.89 12.01 -5.22
CA PHE A 64 -13.33 11.78 -3.83
C PHE A 64 -14.50 12.64 -3.33
N SER A 65 -15.41 13.06 -4.22
CA SER A 65 -16.54 13.93 -3.86
C SER A 65 -16.12 15.23 -3.15
N ALA A 66 -14.90 15.73 -3.40
CA ALA A 66 -14.29 16.81 -2.63
C ALA A 66 -14.97 18.18 -2.84
N SER A 67 -15.69 18.39 -3.95
CA SER A 67 -16.56 19.56 -4.10
C SER A 67 -17.71 19.30 -5.06
N ARG A 68 -18.94 19.65 -4.62
CA ARG A 68 -20.15 19.74 -5.47
C ARG A 68 -20.36 21.14 -6.06
N LYS A 69 -19.54 22.11 -5.66
CA LYS A 69 -19.59 23.47 -6.19
C LYS A 69 -18.39 23.69 -7.10
N ALA A 70 -18.66 24.14 -8.32
CA ALA A 70 -17.64 24.73 -9.17
C ALA A 70 -16.94 25.83 -8.34
N PRO A 71 -15.61 25.95 -8.38
CA PRO A 71 -14.95 27.04 -7.70
C PRO A 71 -15.48 28.37 -8.27
N ASP A 72 -15.81 29.33 -7.41
CA ASP A 72 -16.18 30.70 -7.81
C ASP A 72 -15.03 31.39 -8.59
N VAL A 73 -13.83 30.81 -8.57
CA VAL A 73 -12.63 31.30 -9.24
C VAL A 73 -12.23 30.34 -10.36
N VAL A 74 -12.36 30.80 -11.60
CA VAL A 74 -11.91 30.08 -12.80
C VAL A 74 -10.39 29.93 -12.74
N LEU A 75 -9.91 28.68 -12.65
CA LEU A 75 -8.47 28.38 -12.61
C LEU A 75 -7.85 28.35 -14.03
N LEU A 76 -8.66 28.18 -15.07
CA LEU A 76 -8.26 28.30 -16.48
C LEU A 76 -8.65 29.68 -17.04
N ASP A 77 -7.84 30.69 -16.76
CA ASP A 77 -7.85 31.90 -17.61
C ASP A 77 -7.17 31.60 -18.96
N PRO A 78 -7.44 32.38 -20.04
CA PRO A 78 -6.94 32.13 -21.39
C PRO A 78 -5.40 31.97 -21.51
N PHE A 79 -4.64 32.57 -20.60
CA PHE A 79 -3.17 32.51 -20.55
C PHE A 79 -2.61 31.46 -19.57
N MET A 80 -3.47 30.70 -18.87
CA MET A 80 -3.10 29.72 -17.85
C MET A 80 -2.09 30.18 -16.74
N PRO A 81 -2.00 31.46 -16.30
CA PRO A 81 -0.94 31.85 -15.35
C PRO A 81 -1.13 31.22 -13.96
N ARG A 82 -2.39 31.02 -13.57
CA ARG A 82 -2.75 30.41 -12.28
C ARG A 82 -2.45 28.93 -12.23
N ALA A 83 -2.71 28.18 -13.31
CA ALA A 83 -2.33 26.77 -13.39
C ALA A 83 -0.82 26.58 -13.28
N LEU A 84 -0.06 27.51 -13.88
CA LEU A 84 1.40 27.53 -13.84
C LEU A 84 1.98 27.87 -12.45
N ILE A 85 1.17 28.43 -11.53
CA ILE A 85 1.52 28.64 -10.11
C ILE A 85 1.05 27.46 -9.24
N VAL A 86 -0.15 26.94 -9.50
CA VAL A 86 -0.75 25.84 -8.72
C VAL A 86 0.04 24.54 -8.88
N ILE A 87 0.45 24.19 -10.11
CA ILE A 87 1.17 22.93 -10.36
C ILE A 87 2.51 22.89 -9.61
N PRO A 88 3.41 23.90 -9.73
CA PRO A 88 4.65 23.92 -8.95
C PRO A 88 4.41 24.01 -7.44
N SER A 89 3.35 24.70 -6.98
CA SER A 89 3.02 24.76 -5.55
C SER A 89 2.65 23.39 -4.98
N LEU A 90 1.79 22.62 -5.68
CA LEU A 90 1.44 21.25 -5.30
C LEU A 90 2.66 20.34 -5.34
N VAL A 91 3.48 20.43 -6.39
CA VAL A 91 4.70 19.62 -6.53
C VAL A 91 5.70 19.98 -5.43
N ALA A 92 5.92 21.26 -5.13
CA ALA A 92 6.79 21.72 -4.05
C ALA A 92 6.31 21.22 -2.68
N GLY A 93 5.01 21.29 -2.41
CA GLY A 93 4.41 20.72 -1.19
C GLY A 93 4.66 19.22 -1.07
N THR A 94 4.46 18.46 -2.14
CA THR A 94 4.77 17.01 -2.13
C THR A 94 6.26 16.72 -1.99
N ALA A 95 7.14 17.54 -2.57
CA ALA A 95 8.59 17.41 -2.43
C ALA A 95 9.04 17.68 -0.99
N LEU A 96 8.45 18.66 -0.32
CA LEU A 96 8.68 18.95 1.09
C LEU A 96 8.25 17.77 1.97
N LEU A 97 7.07 17.19 1.72
CA LEU A 97 6.60 16.01 2.45
C LEU A 97 7.51 14.79 2.23
N MET A 98 8.01 14.59 1.01
CA MET A 98 8.98 13.53 0.72
C MET A 98 10.30 13.75 1.47
N TRP A 99 10.80 14.99 1.50
CA TRP A 99 12.00 15.34 2.22
C TRP A 99 11.86 15.12 3.74
N LEU A 100 10.72 15.51 4.33
CA LEU A 100 10.41 15.22 5.74
C LEU A 100 10.37 13.71 6.00
N GLY A 101 9.74 12.92 5.12
CA GLY A 101 9.70 11.46 5.24
C GLY A 101 11.10 10.82 5.18
N GLU A 102 12.00 11.36 4.35
CA GLU A 102 13.40 10.91 4.31
C GLU A 102 14.16 11.28 5.58
N LEU A 103 13.97 12.50 6.11
CA LEU A 103 14.58 12.92 7.39
C LEU A 103 14.12 12.04 8.55
N ILE A 104 12.83 11.71 8.62
CA ILE A 104 12.28 10.78 9.62
C ILE A 104 12.91 9.39 9.46
N SER A 105 13.13 8.93 8.23
CA SER A 105 13.76 7.62 8.00
C SER A 105 15.23 7.60 8.39
N GLN A 106 15.95 8.73 8.25
CA GLN A 106 17.38 8.82 8.56
C GLN A 106 17.67 9.06 10.05
N ARG A 107 16.85 9.89 10.71
CA ARG A 107 17.08 10.33 12.09
C ARG A 107 16.09 9.76 13.11
N GLY A 108 14.95 9.27 12.64
CA GLY A 108 13.87 8.74 13.47
C GLY A 108 13.79 7.21 13.44
N ILE A 109 12.63 6.70 13.85
CA ILE A 109 12.35 5.27 13.89
C ILE A 109 11.38 4.93 12.76
N GLY A 110 11.82 4.02 11.89
CA GLY A 110 10.98 3.39 10.87
C GLY A 110 10.94 4.04 9.51
N ASN A 111 9.95 3.64 8.72
CA ASN A 111 9.76 4.16 7.37
C ASN A 111 9.03 5.50 7.43
N GLY A 112 9.79 6.59 7.33
CA GLY A 112 9.27 7.94 7.50
C GLY A 112 8.17 8.32 6.50
N MET A 113 8.20 7.80 5.27
CA MET A 113 7.11 8.02 4.31
C MET A 113 5.81 7.37 4.76
N SER A 114 5.89 6.17 5.33
CA SER A 114 4.73 5.48 5.90
C SER A 114 4.19 6.22 7.12
N MET A 115 5.08 6.80 7.94
CA MET A 115 4.71 7.63 9.10
C MET A 115 3.99 8.92 8.72
N VAL A 116 4.42 9.61 7.65
CA VAL A 116 3.71 10.81 7.16
C VAL A 116 2.29 10.45 6.71
N ILE A 117 2.12 9.35 5.98
CA ILE A 117 0.80 8.89 5.54
C ILE A 117 -0.05 8.48 6.75
N PHE A 118 0.52 7.76 7.71
CA PHE A 118 -0.15 7.38 8.96
C PHE A 118 -0.65 8.62 9.71
N ALA A 119 0.20 9.63 9.90
CA ALA A 119 -0.18 10.88 10.57
C ALA A 119 -1.33 11.59 9.84
N SER A 120 -1.31 11.61 8.49
CA SER A 120 -2.39 12.20 7.69
C SER A 120 -3.72 11.44 7.81
N VAL A 121 -3.69 10.11 7.93
CA VAL A 121 -4.90 9.31 8.08
C VAL A 121 -5.47 9.47 9.48
N VAL A 122 -4.61 9.41 10.50
CA VAL A 122 -5.01 9.49 11.91
C VAL A 122 -5.51 10.88 12.28
N SER A 123 -4.89 11.95 11.76
CA SER A 123 -5.32 13.33 12.03
C SER A 123 -6.73 13.64 11.52
N GLY A 124 -7.18 12.96 10.47
CA GLY A 124 -8.53 13.10 9.93
C GLY A 124 -9.61 12.42 10.77
N LEU A 125 -9.27 11.44 11.61
CA LEU A 125 -10.27 10.63 12.32
C LEU A 125 -11.12 11.43 13.31
N PRO A 126 -10.54 12.27 14.21
CA PRO A 126 -11.32 12.99 15.20
C PRO A 126 -12.40 13.88 14.56
N TYR A 127 -12.02 14.65 13.53
CA TYR A 127 -12.95 15.51 12.79
C TYR A 127 -14.07 14.72 12.12
N ASN A 128 -13.72 13.61 11.47
CA ASN A 128 -14.66 12.75 10.77
C ASN A 128 -15.70 12.10 11.71
N TYR A 129 -15.27 11.61 12.88
CA TYR A 129 -16.19 11.06 13.89
C TYR A 129 -17.05 12.15 14.54
N TYR A 130 -16.49 13.35 14.75
CA TYR A 130 -17.25 14.49 15.28
C TYR A 130 -18.35 14.94 14.32
N SER A 131 -18.05 15.03 13.02
CA SER A 131 -19.04 15.37 11.98
C SER A 131 -20.15 14.30 11.88
N LEU A 132 -19.81 13.02 12.02
CA LEU A 132 -20.78 11.93 12.09
C LEU A 132 -21.73 12.06 13.29
N LEU A 133 -21.21 12.47 14.45
CA LEU A 133 -22.00 12.66 15.66
C LEU A 133 -22.99 13.82 15.54
N GLN A 134 -22.62 14.92 14.87
CA GLN A 134 -23.52 16.07 14.66
C GLN A 134 -24.61 15.78 13.62
N THR A 135 -24.33 14.94 12.63
CA THR A 135 -25.22 14.72 11.47
C THR A 135 -26.26 13.61 11.71
N ARG A 136 -26.04 12.72 12.68
CA ARG A 136 -26.84 11.48 12.86
C ARG A 136 -27.25 11.24 14.30
N LYS A 137 -28.28 10.42 14.48
CA LYS A 137 -28.75 9.94 15.80
C LYS A 137 -27.62 9.16 16.50
N THR A 138 -27.45 9.38 17.80
CA THR A 138 -26.41 8.78 18.67
C THR A 138 -26.29 7.26 18.52
N LEU A 139 -27.40 6.57 18.23
CA LEU A 139 -27.46 5.12 18.03
C LEU A 139 -26.64 4.66 16.78
N VAL A 140 -26.73 5.38 15.66
CA VAL A 140 -25.97 5.05 14.44
C VAL A 140 -24.47 5.25 14.67
N PHE A 141 -24.11 6.30 15.41
CA PHE A 141 -22.72 6.56 15.79
C PHE A 141 -22.12 5.41 16.61
N ILE A 142 -22.85 4.91 17.62
CA ILE A 142 -22.40 3.79 18.46
C ILE A 142 -22.18 2.52 17.63
N ILE A 143 -23.11 2.20 16.71
CA ILE A 143 -22.97 1.03 15.82
C ILE A 143 -21.74 1.16 14.92
N LEU A 144 -21.52 2.35 14.34
CA LEU A 144 -20.37 2.59 13.47
C LEU A 144 -19.04 2.51 14.21
N VAL A 145 -18.96 3.02 15.44
CA VAL A 145 -17.76 2.90 16.28
C VAL A 145 -17.51 1.43 16.64
N ALA A 146 -18.54 0.68 17.03
CA ALA A 146 -18.41 -0.75 17.31
C ALA A 146 -17.93 -1.54 16.07
N LEU A 147 -18.45 -1.21 14.89
CA LEU A 147 -18.03 -1.81 13.63
C LEU A 147 -16.56 -1.48 13.32
N SER A 148 -16.14 -0.22 13.50
CA SER A 148 -14.75 0.20 13.31
C SER A 148 -13.77 -0.59 14.19
N ILE A 149 -14.11 -0.80 15.46
CA ILE A 149 -13.31 -1.60 16.39
C ILE A 149 -13.25 -3.06 15.92
N GLY A 150 -14.39 -3.62 15.49
CA GLY A 150 -14.45 -4.97 14.92
C GLY A 150 -13.54 -5.15 13.70
N ILE A 151 -13.53 -4.16 12.80
CA ILE A 151 -12.63 -4.15 11.62
C ILE A 151 -11.17 -4.09 12.07
N ILE A 152 -10.81 -3.22 13.03
CA ILE A 152 -9.43 -3.15 13.55
C ILE A 152 -9.00 -4.52 14.08
N ILE A 153 -9.81 -5.17 14.92
CA ILE A 153 -9.49 -6.48 15.49
C ILE A 153 -9.28 -7.51 14.38
N ALA A 154 -10.18 -7.54 13.38
CA ALA A 154 -10.05 -8.44 12.23
C ALA A 154 -8.75 -8.19 11.46
N VAL A 155 -8.42 -6.92 11.16
CA VAL A 155 -7.19 -6.53 10.45
C VAL A 155 -5.96 -6.95 11.25
N VAL A 156 -5.88 -6.60 12.54
CA VAL A 156 -4.74 -6.98 13.39
C VAL A 156 -4.56 -8.50 13.43
N ARG A 157 -5.64 -9.27 13.54
CA ARG A 157 -5.59 -10.73 13.61
C ARG A 157 -4.99 -11.34 12.33
N VAL A 158 -5.37 -10.82 11.16
CA VAL A 158 -4.85 -11.31 9.88
C VAL A 158 -3.44 -10.81 9.61
N GLU A 159 -3.14 -9.56 9.95
CA GLU A 159 -1.82 -8.94 9.72
C GLU A 159 -0.73 -9.57 10.60
N LEU A 160 -1.08 -10.02 11.81
CA LEU A 160 -0.21 -10.83 12.68
C LEU A 160 -0.20 -12.32 12.29
N GLY A 161 -1.11 -12.75 11.42
CA GLY A 161 -1.18 -14.11 10.91
C GLY A 161 0.07 -14.45 10.10
N GLN A 162 0.76 -15.52 10.49
CA GLN A 162 1.93 -16.02 9.77
C GLN A 162 1.95 -17.54 9.74
N ARG A 163 2.32 -18.11 8.59
CA ARG A 163 2.68 -19.52 8.45
C ARG A 163 4.18 -19.66 8.68
N ARG A 164 4.56 -20.39 9.73
CA ARG A 164 5.96 -20.66 10.07
C ARG A 164 6.41 -21.94 9.34
N ILE A 165 7.36 -21.83 8.41
CA ILE A 165 7.98 -22.98 7.75
C ILE A 165 9.25 -23.33 8.52
N PRO A 166 9.37 -24.51 9.14
CA PRO A 166 10.58 -24.89 9.86
C PRO A 166 11.75 -25.09 8.88
N VAL A 167 12.91 -24.61 9.28
CA VAL A 167 14.18 -24.77 8.56
C VAL A 167 15.19 -25.37 9.51
N GLN A 168 15.95 -26.33 8.99
CA GLN A 168 17.08 -26.91 9.68
C GLN A 168 18.36 -26.52 8.95
N PHE A 169 19.31 -25.98 9.71
CA PHE A 169 20.66 -25.76 9.21
C PHE A 169 21.51 -26.99 9.46
N ALA A 170 22.33 -27.36 8.47
CA ALA A 170 23.28 -28.45 8.59
C ALA A 170 24.16 -28.24 9.84
N LYS A 171 24.25 -29.26 10.68
CA LYS A 171 25.03 -29.21 11.92
C LYS A 171 26.52 -29.28 11.57
N ARG A 172 27.32 -28.39 12.14
CA ARG A 172 28.78 -28.48 12.02
C ARG A 172 29.30 -29.35 13.17
N VAL A 173 29.74 -30.56 12.85
CA VAL A 173 30.43 -31.41 13.83
C VAL A 173 31.88 -30.95 13.91
N VAL A 174 32.32 -30.54 15.11
CA VAL A 174 33.73 -30.23 15.38
C VAL A 174 34.17 -31.13 16.53
N GLY A 175 35.05 -32.10 16.25
CA GLY A 175 35.47 -33.12 17.21
C GLY A 175 34.35 -34.12 17.53
N ARG A 176 34.16 -34.46 18.82
CA ARG A 176 33.10 -35.38 19.32
C ARG A 176 31.82 -34.66 19.76
N LYS A 177 31.78 -33.33 19.69
CA LYS A 177 30.64 -32.52 20.13
C LYS A 177 29.92 -31.92 18.92
N MET A 178 28.62 -32.16 18.87
CA MET A 178 27.74 -31.60 17.85
C MET A 178 27.38 -30.17 18.28
N TYR A 179 27.93 -29.17 17.59
CA TYR A 179 27.56 -27.77 17.79
C TYR A 179 26.55 -27.36 16.73
N GLY A 180 25.46 -26.75 17.16
CA GLY A 180 24.44 -26.22 16.25
C GLY A 180 23.34 -27.22 15.88
N GLY A 181 22.36 -26.69 15.14
CA GLY A 181 21.05 -27.30 14.94
C GLY A 181 19.93 -26.51 15.62
N GLN A 182 19.99 -25.18 15.59
CA GLN A 182 18.85 -24.38 16.02
C GLN A 182 17.73 -24.56 14.98
N ASN A 183 16.61 -25.12 15.41
CA ASN A 183 15.39 -25.11 14.61
C ASN A 183 14.97 -23.65 14.46
N THR A 184 15.09 -23.13 13.24
CA THR A 184 14.60 -21.81 12.89
C THR A 184 13.36 -21.97 12.02
N TYR A 185 12.70 -20.87 11.71
CA TYR A 185 11.58 -20.90 10.78
C TYR A 185 11.61 -19.67 9.89
N ILE A 186 11.13 -19.84 8.66
CA ILE A 186 10.84 -18.73 7.75
C ILE A 186 9.39 -18.30 8.02
N PRO A 187 9.15 -17.07 8.52
CA PRO A 187 7.80 -16.56 8.69
C PRO A 187 7.24 -16.08 7.36
N LEU A 188 6.19 -16.75 6.87
CA LEU A 188 5.40 -16.25 5.74
C LEU A 188 4.13 -15.60 6.27
N LYS A 189 4.06 -14.27 6.20
CA LYS A 189 2.85 -13.53 6.59
C LYS A 189 1.66 -13.92 5.69
N VAL A 190 0.45 -13.87 6.24
CA VAL A 190 -0.79 -14.12 5.48
C VAL A 190 -1.02 -13.00 4.46
N ASN A 191 -0.81 -11.75 4.88
CA ASN A 191 -0.81 -10.58 4.01
C ASN A 191 0.62 -10.09 3.80
N GLN A 192 1.32 -10.63 2.80
CA GLN A 192 2.66 -10.14 2.44
C GLN A 192 2.61 -8.82 1.66
N SER A 193 1.49 -8.57 0.95
CA SER A 193 1.34 -7.37 0.12
C SER A 193 0.96 -6.11 0.89
N GLY A 194 0.56 -6.24 2.15
CA GLY A 194 0.08 -5.13 2.96
C GLY A 194 -1.11 -4.44 2.29
N VAL A 195 -1.02 -3.11 2.14
CA VAL A 195 -2.05 -2.27 1.51
C VAL A 195 -1.79 -2.02 0.02
N VAL A 196 -0.61 -2.39 -0.48
CA VAL A 196 -0.13 -2.02 -1.82
C VAL A 196 -1.11 -2.41 -2.94
N PRO A 197 -1.69 -3.63 -2.97
CA PRO A 197 -2.63 -4.02 -4.03
C PRO A 197 -3.87 -3.13 -4.13
N ILE A 198 -4.39 -2.64 -2.99
CA ILE A 198 -5.57 -1.77 -3.00
C ILE A 198 -5.22 -0.41 -3.61
N ILE A 199 -4.04 0.12 -3.28
CA ILE A 199 -3.57 1.40 -3.83
C ILE A 199 -3.42 1.30 -5.35
N PHE A 200 -2.90 0.18 -5.88
CA PHE A 200 -2.86 -0.06 -7.32
C PHE A 200 -4.23 -0.19 -7.95
N ALA A 201 -5.10 -1.02 -7.37
CA ALA A 201 -6.46 -1.19 -7.88
C ALA A 201 -7.18 0.18 -7.99
N SER A 202 -7.05 1.02 -6.95
CA SER A 202 -7.63 2.37 -6.96
C SER A 202 -6.99 3.30 -7.99
N SER A 203 -5.66 3.24 -8.17
CA SER A 203 -4.94 4.06 -9.15
C SER A 203 -5.29 3.67 -10.59
N VAL A 204 -5.45 2.37 -10.86
CA VAL A 204 -5.83 1.87 -12.19
C VAL A 204 -7.26 2.25 -12.52
N LEU A 205 -8.19 2.16 -11.56
CA LEU A 205 -9.57 2.62 -11.76
C LEU A 205 -9.66 4.14 -11.96
N LEU A 206 -8.71 4.90 -11.42
CA LEU A 206 -8.64 6.35 -11.59
C LEU A 206 -8.22 6.77 -13.01
N LEU A 207 -7.42 5.96 -13.72
CA LEU A 207 -6.90 6.32 -15.05
C LEU A 207 -8.01 6.53 -16.10
N PRO A 208 -8.98 5.61 -16.27
CA PRO A 208 -10.12 5.83 -17.16
C PRO A 208 -10.93 7.08 -16.80
N VAL A 209 -11.04 7.40 -15.51
CA VAL A 209 -11.75 8.59 -15.02
C VAL A 209 -11.03 9.87 -15.44
N LEU A 210 -9.70 9.91 -15.30
CA LEU A 210 -8.94 11.06 -15.81
C LEU A 210 -9.11 11.20 -17.33
N MET A 211 -9.01 10.09 -18.06
CA MET A 211 -9.17 10.09 -19.53
C MET A 211 -10.57 10.55 -19.95
N SER A 212 -11.65 10.06 -19.32
CA SER A 212 -13.02 10.47 -19.64
C SER A 212 -13.25 11.95 -19.36
N ASN A 213 -12.68 12.47 -18.26
CA ASN A 213 -12.77 13.89 -17.94
C ASN A 213 -11.99 14.77 -18.93
N MET A 214 -10.82 14.32 -19.41
CA MET A 214 -10.04 15.02 -20.43
C MET A 214 -10.69 14.99 -21.82
N LEU A 215 -11.41 13.91 -22.16
CA LEU A 215 -12.09 13.77 -23.45
C LEU A 215 -13.31 14.70 -23.61
N GLY A 216 -13.82 15.28 -22.52
CA GLY A 216 -14.96 16.18 -22.53
C GLY A 216 -16.31 15.47 -22.73
N SER A 217 -17.39 16.12 -22.32
CA SER A 217 -18.76 15.62 -22.56
C SER A 217 -19.23 16.07 -23.95
N GLY A 218 -18.61 15.55 -25.00
CA GLY A 218 -19.10 15.76 -26.37
C GLY A 218 -20.28 14.84 -26.67
N GLU A 219 -21.29 15.33 -27.41
CA GLU A 219 -22.36 14.49 -27.96
C GLU A 219 -21.80 13.44 -28.94
N GLY A 220 -22.27 12.19 -28.86
CA GLY A 220 -21.82 11.06 -29.67
C GLY A 220 -21.13 9.94 -28.87
N TRP A 221 -20.34 9.09 -29.56
CA TRP A 221 -19.64 7.92 -28.97
C TRP A 221 -18.75 8.28 -27.77
N ARG A 222 -18.19 9.50 -27.75
CA ARG A 222 -17.40 10.05 -26.63
C ARG A 222 -18.23 10.27 -25.37
N GLY A 223 -19.44 10.81 -25.52
CA GLY A 223 -20.38 11.01 -24.42
C GLY A 223 -20.99 9.71 -23.89
N SER A 224 -21.10 8.67 -24.72
CA SER A 224 -21.51 7.33 -24.26
C SER A 224 -20.41 6.63 -23.47
N ILE A 225 -19.15 6.78 -23.87
CA ILE A 225 -18.00 6.28 -23.11
C ILE A 225 -17.85 7.02 -21.78
N ALA A 226 -17.98 8.35 -21.77
CA ALA A 226 -17.94 9.14 -20.54
C ALA A 226 -19.07 8.73 -19.58
N ARG A 227 -20.31 8.56 -20.07
CA ARG A 227 -21.44 8.08 -19.26
C ARG A 227 -21.25 6.64 -18.76
N PHE A 228 -20.68 5.75 -19.57
CA PHE A 228 -20.36 4.38 -19.15
C PHE A 228 -19.31 4.37 -18.03
N VAL A 229 -18.25 5.18 -18.17
CA VAL A 229 -17.22 5.33 -17.14
C VAL A 229 -17.80 5.93 -15.87
N ASP A 230 -18.61 6.99 -15.96
CA ASP A 230 -19.25 7.62 -14.81
C ASP A 230 -20.23 6.67 -14.09
N GLN A 231 -20.98 5.86 -14.83
CA GLN A 231 -22.03 4.99 -14.28
C GLN A 231 -21.49 3.67 -13.72
N TYR A 232 -20.43 3.10 -14.31
CA TYR A 232 -19.91 1.77 -13.95
C TYR A 232 -18.52 1.78 -13.32
N LEU A 233 -17.70 2.81 -13.56
CA LEU A 233 -16.32 2.90 -13.05
C LEU A 233 -16.12 3.98 -11.97
N ILE A 234 -17.03 4.95 -11.85
CA ILE A 234 -16.96 5.99 -10.79
C ILE A 234 -17.96 5.73 -9.68
N ASN A 235 -19.13 5.19 -10.01
CA ASN A 235 -20.18 5.02 -9.02
C ASN A 235 -19.87 3.87 -8.06
N SER A 236 -19.37 4.23 -6.88
CA SER A 236 -19.12 3.34 -5.74
C SER A 236 -20.34 2.57 -5.24
N GLN A 237 -21.56 2.90 -5.70
CA GLN A 237 -22.80 2.19 -5.40
C GLN A 237 -23.14 1.10 -6.42
N ASN A 238 -22.44 1.05 -7.56
CA ASN A 238 -22.69 0.05 -8.58
C ASN A 238 -21.97 -1.27 -8.22
N LEU A 239 -22.71 -2.38 -8.28
CA LEU A 239 -22.18 -3.72 -8.02
C LEU A 239 -21.02 -4.08 -8.96
N LEU A 240 -21.04 -3.54 -10.19
CA LEU A 240 -19.97 -3.75 -11.17
C LEU A 240 -18.66 -3.11 -10.70
N TYR A 241 -18.68 -1.87 -10.22
CA TYR A 241 -17.50 -1.20 -9.67
C TYR A 241 -16.90 -1.99 -8.50
N VAL A 242 -17.74 -2.39 -7.55
CA VAL A 242 -17.31 -3.17 -6.37
C VAL A 242 -16.68 -4.50 -6.77
N THR A 243 -17.28 -5.20 -7.74
CA THR A 243 -16.79 -6.51 -8.21
C THR A 243 -15.47 -6.36 -8.96
N VAL A 244 -15.36 -5.40 -9.87
CA VAL A 244 -14.12 -5.13 -10.63
C VAL A 244 -13.01 -4.66 -9.70
N PHE A 245 -13.32 -3.80 -8.73
CA PHE A 245 -12.36 -3.34 -7.72
C PHE A 245 -11.84 -4.51 -6.87
N GLY A 246 -12.74 -5.38 -6.38
CA GLY A 246 -12.35 -6.59 -5.64
C GLY A 246 -11.47 -7.54 -6.45
N LEU A 247 -11.82 -7.78 -7.71
CA LEU A 247 -11.04 -8.65 -8.60
C LEU A 247 -9.66 -8.05 -8.89
N LEU A 248 -9.60 -6.74 -9.16
CA LEU A 248 -8.33 -6.02 -9.33
C LEU A 248 -7.45 -6.11 -8.08
N ILE A 249 -8.02 -5.97 -6.88
CA ILE A 249 -7.27 -6.15 -5.62
C ILE A 249 -6.66 -7.55 -5.55
N ILE A 250 -7.43 -8.59 -5.88
CA ILE A 250 -6.93 -9.97 -5.86
C ILE A 250 -5.82 -10.16 -6.91
N ALA A 251 -6.04 -9.69 -8.14
CA ALA A 251 -5.05 -9.77 -9.21
C ALA A 251 -3.74 -9.05 -8.84
N PHE A 252 -3.83 -7.83 -8.30
CA PHE A 252 -2.65 -7.07 -7.87
C PHE A 252 -1.98 -7.65 -6.62
N ALA A 253 -2.72 -8.34 -5.75
CA ALA A 253 -2.13 -9.04 -4.61
C ALA A 253 -1.24 -10.20 -5.07
N TYR A 254 -1.70 -10.97 -6.06
CA TYR A 254 -0.89 -12.01 -6.69
C TYR A 254 0.33 -11.45 -7.41
N PHE A 255 0.11 -10.40 -8.21
CA PHE A 255 1.19 -9.72 -8.92
C PHE A 255 2.26 -9.21 -7.93
N TYR A 256 1.86 -8.48 -6.89
CA TYR A 256 2.79 -7.93 -5.91
C TYR A 256 3.51 -9.03 -5.10
N ASN A 257 2.82 -10.09 -4.67
CA ASN A 257 3.46 -11.18 -3.91
C ASN A 257 4.50 -11.94 -4.74
N SER A 258 4.28 -12.10 -6.04
CA SER A 258 5.27 -12.74 -6.93
C SER A 258 6.58 -11.94 -7.05
N ILE A 259 6.51 -10.62 -6.87
CA ILE A 259 7.67 -9.71 -6.94
C ILE A 259 8.32 -9.58 -5.57
N ALA A 260 7.51 -9.44 -4.51
CA ALA A 260 8.00 -9.22 -3.15
C ALA A 260 8.65 -10.49 -2.54
N PHE A 261 8.13 -11.67 -2.88
CA PHE A 261 8.65 -12.94 -2.42
C PHE A 261 9.06 -13.80 -3.62
N ASP A 262 10.35 -13.78 -3.94
CA ASP A 262 10.95 -14.63 -4.96
C ASP A 262 11.33 -16.00 -4.37
N PRO A 263 10.59 -17.09 -4.68
CA PRO A 263 10.88 -18.42 -4.15
C PRO A 263 12.24 -18.97 -4.61
N ILE A 264 12.71 -18.58 -5.80
CA ILE A 264 13.97 -19.04 -6.39
C ILE A 264 15.12 -18.49 -5.55
N ARG A 265 15.15 -17.17 -5.39
CA ARG A 265 16.21 -16.48 -4.61
C ARG A 265 16.21 -16.94 -3.16
N GLN A 266 15.05 -17.13 -2.53
CA GLN A 266 14.96 -17.62 -1.16
C GLN A 266 15.46 -19.06 -1.01
N ALA A 267 15.10 -19.96 -1.94
CA ALA A 267 15.59 -21.34 -1.93
C ALA A 267 17.11 -21.41 -2.14
N ASP A 268 17.66 -20.59 -3.04
CA ASP A 268 19.10 -20.51 -3.27
C ASP A 268 19.86 -19.92 -2.07
N GLN A 269 19.32 -18.87 -1.43
CA GLN A 269 19.89 -18.32 -0.19
C GLN A 269 19.90 -19.36 0.92
N LEU A 270 18.80 -20.11 1.08
CA LEU A 270 18.71 -21.20 2.04
C LEU A 270 19.78 -22.26 1.79
N ARG A 271 19.93 -22.68 0.53
CA ARG A 271 20.94 -23.65 0.11
C ARG A 271 22.36 -23.14 0.37
N LYS A 272 22.66 -21.89 0.03
CA LYS A 272 23.98 -21.26 0.25
C LYS A 272 24.33 -21.16 1.74
N GLN A 273 23.34 -20.95 2.61
CA GLN A 273 23.51 -20.92 4.06
C GLN A 273 23.56 -22.32 4.69
N GLY A 274 23.50 -23.40 3.90
CA GLY A 274 23.47 -24.78 4.42
C GLY A 274 22.14 -25.15 5.11
N GLY A 275 21.08 -24.37 4.89
CA GLY A 275 19.74 -24.61 5.38
C GLY A 275 18.93 -25.48 4.43
N PHE A 276 17.99 -26.25 4.98
CA PHE A 276 17.01 -27.01 4.22
C PHE A 276 15.68 -27.12 4.95
N VAL A 277 14.61 -27.30 4.18
CA VAL A 277 13.28 -27.59 4.73
C VAL A 277 13.19 -29.09 4.96
N PRO A 278 12.87 -29.56 6.19
CA PRO A 278 12.76 -30.99 6.48
C PRO A 278 11.80 -31.70 5.51
N GLY A 279 12.25 -32.80 4.91
CA GLY A 279 11.45 -33.60 3.96
C GLY A 279 11.47 -33.13 2.51
N ILE A 280 12.23 -32.08 2.16
CA ILE A 280 12.29 -31.52 0.80
C ILE A 280 13.75 -31.37 0.39
N ARG A 281 14.11 -31.82 -0.82
CA ARG A 281 15.50 -31.72 -1.30
C ARG A 281 15.86 -30.25 -1.59
N PRO A 282 17.02 -29.74 -1.13
CA PRO A 282 17.46 -28.38 -1.41
C PRO A 282 17.56 -28.08 -2.91
N GLY A 283 17.20 -26.86 -3.32
CA GLY A 283 17.18 -26.41 -4.72
C GLY A 283 15.75 -26.31 -5.27
N GLN A 284 15.52 -26.82 -6.48
CA GLN A 284 14.24 -26.66 -7.19
C GLN A 284 13.02 -27.21 -6.44
N GLN A 285 13.17 -28.26 -5.63
CA GLN A 285 12.03 -28.78 -4.85
C GLN A 285 11.64 -27.83 -3.70
N THR A 286 12.61 -27.18 -3.06
CA THR A 286 12.36 -26.14 -2.06
C THR A 286 11.70 -24.93 -2.69
N GLU A 287 12.17 -24.49 -3.86
CA GLU A 287 11.55 -23.40 -4.63
C GLU A 287 10.08 -23.70 -4.94
N ALA A 288 9.79 -24.87 -5.52
CA ALA A 288 8.42 -25.26 -5.87
C ALA A 288 7.52 -25.35 -4.62
N PHE A 289 8.05 -25.80 -3.48
CA PHE A 289 7.32 -25.85 -2.22
C PHE A 289 7.02 -24.46 -1.66
N LEU A 290 8.00 -23.55 -1.66
CA LEU A 290 7.83 -22.17 -1.24
C LEU A 290 6.83 -21.45 -2.15
N GLY A 291 6.96 -21.60 -3.47
CA GLY A 291 6.04 -21.01 -4.45
C GLY A 291 4.61 -21.51 -4.28
N LYS A 292 4.39 -22.84 -4.18
CA LYS A 292 3.06 -23.40 -3.89
C LYS A 292 2.48 -22.89 -2.58
N THR A 293 3.33 -22.73 -1.57
CA THR A 293 2.91 -22.24 -0.26
C THR A 293 2.49 -20.77 -0.31
N VAL A 294 3.30 -19.89 -0.91
CA VAL A 294 2.98 -18.47 -1.06
C VAL A 294 1.71 -18.28 -1.87
N ASN A 295 1.55 -19.01 -2.97
CA ASN A 295 0.34 -18.97 -3.81
C ASN A 295 -0.93 -19.34 -3.01
N ARG A 296 -0.86 -20.39 -2.19
CA ARG A 296 -1.98 -20.82 -1.32
C ARG A 296 -2.31 -19.85 -0.19
N ILE A 297 -1.30 -19.20 0.39
CA ILE A 297 -1.49 -18.19 1.44
C ILE A 297 -2.06 -16.89 0.86
N THR A 298 -1.66 -16.56 -0.38
CA THR A 298 -2.08 -15.32 -1.05
C THR A 298 -3.59 -15.29 -1.28
N LEU A 299 -4.24 -16.42 -1.60
CA LEU A 299 -5.68 -16.45 -1.89
C LEU A 299 -6.53 -15.96 -0.69
N PRO A 300 -6.41 -16.52 0.52
CA PRO A 300 -7.14 -16.01 1.69
C PRO A 300 -6.76 -14.57 2.05
N GLY A 301 -5.46 -14.22 1.97
CA GLY A 301 -4.99 -12.87 2.29
C GLY A 301 -5.56 -11.81 1.34
N ALA A 302 -5.47 -12.04 0.04
CA ALA A 302 -5.99 -11.16 -1.00
C ALA A 302 -7.52 -11.01 -0.93
N THR A 303 -8.23 -12.12 -0.68
CA THR A 303 -9.69 -12.11 -0.50
C THR A 303 -10.08 -11.28 0.72
N PHE A 304 -9.36 -11.44 1.84
CA PHE A 304 -9.59 -10.65 3.05
C PHE A 304 -9.38 -9.15 2.82
N VAL A 305 -8.27 -8.78 2.18
CA VAL A 305 -7.94 -7.39 1.82
C VAL A 305 -9.01 -6.80 0.89
N ALA A 306 -9.49 -7.58 -0.09
CA ALA A 306 -10.58 -7.17 -0.98
C ALA A 306 -11.89 -6.97 -0.22
N VAL A 307 -12.25 -7.88 0.69
CA VAL A 307 -13.46 -7.78 1.52
C VAL A 307 -13.43 -6.51 2.37
N ILE A 308 -12.32 -6.20 3.04
CA ILE A 308 -12.20 -4.97 3.85
C ILE A 308 -12.28 -3.71 2.99
N ALA A 309 -11.67 -3.73 1.81
CA ALA A 309 -11.74 -2.60 0.88
C ALA A 309 -13.16 -2.36 0.37
N ILE A 310 -13.97 -3.42 0.23
CA ILE A 310 -15.35 -3.36 -0.24
C ILE A 310 -16.36 -3.05 0.87
N LEU A 311 -16.10 -3.52 2.08
CA LEU A 311 -16.95 -3.37 3.25
C LEU A 311 -17.52 -1.96 3.45
N PRO A 312 -16.77 -0.84 3.33
CA PRO A 312 -17.36 0.50 3.43
C PRO A 312 -18.50 0.71 2.45
N TYR A 313 -18.36 0.29 1.19
CA TYR A 313 -19.39 0.51 0.17
C TYR A 313 -20.69 -0.23 0.50
N ILE A 314 -20.59 -1.44 1.05
CA ILE A 314 -21.75 -2.22 1.49
C ILE A 314 -22.45 -1.52 2.67
N VAL A 315 -21.67 -1.04 3.65
CA VAL A 315 -22.20 -0.33 4.82
C VAL A 315 -22.87 0.98 4.42
N LEU A 316 -22.31 1.70 3.45
CA LEU A 316 -22.90 2.93 2.91
C LEU A 316 -24.24 2.66 2.21
N TRP A 317 -24.33 1.54 1.48
CA TRP A 317 -25.56 1.14 0.78
C TRP A 317 -26.69 0.77 1.76
N VAL A 318 -26.39 -0.07 2.75
CA VAL A 318 -27.38 -0.53 3.74
C VAL A 318 -27.74 0.57 4.75
N GLY A 319 -26.74 1.33 5.20
CA GLY A 319 -26.89 2.34 6.25
C GLY A 319 -27.43 3.70 5.77
N LYS A 320 -27.57 3.92 4.45
CA LYS A 320 -27.88 5.25 3.85
C LYS A 320 -26.99 6.36 4.41
N VAL A 321 -25.73 6.04 4.68
CA VAL A 321 -24.71 6.98 5.17
C VAL A 321 -23.93 7.49 3.97
N SER A 322 -23.62 8.77 3.94
CA SER A 322 -22.92 9.43 2.83
C SER A 322 -21.40 9.28 2.88
N SER A 323 -20.84 9.03 4.07
CA SER A 323 -19.41 8.78 4.25
C SER A 323 -19.16 7.91 5.49
N PHE A 324 -18.27 6.92 5.34
CA PHE A 324 -17.74 6.14 6.45
C PHE A 324 -16.22 6.32 6.43
N PRO A 325 -15.69 7.32 7.17
CA PRO A 325 -14.32 7.79 6.98
C PRO A 325 -13.25 6.80 7.46
N PHE A 326 -13.62 5.87 8.33
CA PHE A 326 -12.71 4.88 8.91
C PHE A 326 -12.98 3.48 8.36
N ALA A 327 -12.73 3.30 7.06
CA ALA A 327 -12.86 2.00 6.42
C ALA A 327 -11.98 1.80 5.19
N GLY A 328 -11.80 0.54 4.82
CA GLY A 328 -11.01 0.13 3.68
C GLY A 328 -9.53 0.41 3.88
N THR A 329 -8.98 1.26 3.01
CA THR A 329 -7.53 1.56 2.96
C THR A 329 -7.03 2.32 4.18
N THR A 330 -7.81 3.26 4.73
CA THR A 330 -7.37 4.09 5.86
C THR A 330 -7.07 3.24 7.10
N VAL A 331 -7.92 2.24 7.38
CA VAL A 331 -7.73 1.31 8.51
C VAL A 331 -6.53 0.40 8.27
N LEU A 332 -6.38 -0.15 7.07
CA LEU A 332 -5.26 -1.02 6.72
C LEU A 332 -3.91 -0.28 6.82
N ILE A 333 -3.85 0.98 6.36
CA ILE A 333 -2.65 1.82 6.49
C ILE A 333 -2.38 2.12 7.96
N ALA A 334 -3.40 2.54 8.71
CA ALA A 334 -3.24 2.89 10.12
C ALA A 334 -2.69 1.71 10.94
N VAL A 335 -3.31 0.53 10.81
CA VAL A 335 -2.91 -0.66 11.55
C VAL A 335 -1.56 -1.20 11.08
N GLY A 336 -1.33 -1.28 9.77
CA GLY A 336 -0.09 -1.82 9.20
C GLY A 336 1.13 -1.02 9.65
N VAL A 337 1.08 0.31 9.54
CA VAL A 337 2.19 1.18 9.94
C VAL A 337 2.37 1.19 11.44
N ALA A 338 1.29 1.18 12.23
CA ALA A 338 1.38 1.12 13.69
C ALA A 338 2.05 -0.19 14.18
N LEU A 339 1.69 -1.34 13.58
CA LEU A 339 2.31 -2.63 13.91
C LEU A 339 3.79 -2.69 13.49
N GLU A 340 4.14 -2.08 12.36
CA GLU A 340 5.53 -2.02 11.91
C GLU A 340 6.39 -1.14 12.82
N LEU A 341 5.88 0.03 13.20
CA LEU A 341 6.53 0.92 14.17
C LEU A 341 6.72 0.24 15.52
N MET A 342 5.70 -0.46 16.04
CA MET A 342 5.81 -1.22 17.29
C MET A 342 6.94 -2.25 17.20
N ARG A 343 6.99 -3.06 16.14
CA ARG A 343 8.05 -4.06 15.94
C ARG A 343 9.45 -3.45 15.88
N GLN A 344 9.58 -2.28 15.25
CA GLN A 344 10.88 -1.60 15.16
C GLN A 344 11.32 -1.04 16.52
N ILE A 345 10.40 -0.46 17.29
CA ILE A 345 10.67 -0.02 18.66
C ILE A 345 11.11 -1.23 19.51
N ASP A 346 10.36 -2.33 19.47
CA ASP A 346 10.70 -3.55 20.21
C ASP A 346 12.10 -4.07 19.81
N SER A 347 12.45 -4.01 18.52
CA SER A 347 13.76 -4.44 18.04
C SER A 347 14.91 -3.59 18.61
N GLN A 348 14.73 -2.27 18.73
CA GLN A 348 15.73 -1.38 19.32
C GLN A 348 15.84 -1.58 20.83
N LEU A 349 14.71 -1.77 21.52
CA LEU A 349 14.70 -2.08 22.96
C LEU A 349 15.39 -3.41 23.25
N MET A 350 15.15 -4.43 22.43
CA MET A 350 15.80 -5.73 22.56
C MET A 350 17.31 -5.63 22.36
N GLN A 351 17.79 -4.81 21.41
CA GLN A 351 19.23 -4.53 21.24
C GLN A 351 19.85 -3.87 22.47
N ARG A 352 19.12 -2.97 23.14
CA ARG A 352 19.61 -2.33 24.37
C ARG A 352 19.71 -3.33 25.54
N ASN A 353 18.83 -4.31 25.58
CA ASN A 353 18.80 -5.36 26.62
C ASN A 353 19.80 -6.51 26.35
N TYR A 354 20.61 -6.46 25.28
CA TYR A 354 21.72 -7.38 25.03
C TYR A 354 22.99 -7.06 25.87
N GLU A 355 22.81 -6.45 27.05
CA GLU A 355 23.87 -6.33 28.04
C GLU A 355 24.05 -7.67 28.76
N GLY A 356 25.05 -8.46 28.39
CA GLY A 356 25.45 -9.58 29.25
C GLY A 356 26.41 -10.61 28.69
N PHE A 357 26.54 -10.78 27.37
CA PHE A 357 27.30 -11.93 26.85
C PHE A 357 28.79 -11.70 26.61
N LEU A 358 29.27 -10.45 26.66
CA LEU A 358 30.69 -10.10 26.43
C LEU A 358 31.38 -9.47 27.65
N LYS A 359 30.75 -9.50 28.83
CA LYS A 359 31.42 -9.19 30.10
C LYS A 359 31.74 -10.49 30.83
N GLN A 360 32.80 -11.16 30.41
CA GLN A 360 33.63 -12.03 31.26
C GLN A 360 35.08 -11.86 30.86
#